data_AF-A0A9D2CA69-F1
#
_entry.id   AF-A0A9D2CA69-F1
#
_cell.length_a   1.000
_cell.length_b   1.000
_cell.length_c   1.000
_cell.angle_alpha   90.00
_cell.angle_beta   90.00
_cell.angle_gamma   90.00
#
_symmetry.space_group_name_H-M   'P 1'
#
loop_
_entity.id
_entity.type
_entity.pdbx_description
1 polymer ?
#
loop_
_entity_poly.entity_id
_entity_poly.type
_entity_poly.pdbx_seq_one_letter_code
_entity_poly.pdbx_strand_id
1 'polypeptide(L)'
;MLRRKRNSLFTVAAMAVGVVVILSGCAAEEDVAASGSPSPSPTASPSPTPSASPSPTPTPSPTEEQEPEPTQDDSDGRPRAENPRGYDIDTPSSITVVVSKTRPLLDLEYVPETVPSTVHSVNGQPLHPDANDALAAMNRDVTAATGTGFVLCSGYRSYWYQHDVYNNYVNTYGQESADRTSARPGHSEHQLGLAADI
;
A
#
# COMPACT_ATOMS: atom_id res chain seq x y z
N MET A 1 24.12 -43.32 -52.55
CA MET A 1 25.49 -42.75 -52.40
C MET A 1 25.30 -41.25 -52.16
N LEU A 2 25.73 -40.56 -51.10
CA LEU A 2 26.66 -40.79 -50.00
C LEU A 2 26.16 -39.95 -48.78
N ARG A 3 26.37 -40.47 -47.57
CA ARG A 3 26.05 -39.84 -46.27
C ARG A 3 26.92 -38.60 -46.02
N ARG A 4 26.38 -37.60 -45.30
CA ARG A 4 27.18 -36.87 -44.31
C ARG A 4 26.34 -36.45 -43.10
N LYS A 5 26.29 -37.33 -42.09
CA LYS A 5 25.95 -36.99 -40.71
C LYS A 5 27.05 -36.09 -40.15
N ARG A 6 26.69 -35.04 -39.41
CA ARG A 6 27.57 -34.34 -38.48
C ARG A 6 26.96 -34.47 -37.08
N ASN A 7 27.49 -35.43 -36.32
CA ASN A 7 27.43 -35.44 -34.86
C ASN A 7 28.63 -34.67 -34.33
N SER A 8 28.44 -33.86 -33.29
CA SER A 8 29.46 -33.35 -32.36
C SER A 8 28.73 -32.45 -31.37
N LEU A 9 28.87 -32.50 -30.05
CA LEU A 9 29.48 -33.41 -29.09
C LEU A 9 28.96 -32.86 -27.74
N PHE A 10 28.67 -33.74 -26.78
CA PHE A 10 28.22 -33.36 -25.44
C PHE A 10 29.26 -32.50 -24.69
N THR A 11 28.82 -31.48 -23.96
CA THR A 11 29.53 -31.00 -22.77
C THR A 11 28.53 -30.53 -21.72
N VAL A 12 28.21 -31.44 -20.80
CA VAL A 12 27.59 -31.16 -19.52
C VAL A 12 28.72 -30.67 -18.60
N ALA A 13 28.57 -29.48 -18.02
CA ALA A 13 29.40 -29.04 -16.90
C ALA A 13 28.44 -28.71 -15.74
N ALA A 14 28.22 -29.70 -14.88
CA ALA A 14 27.71 -29.50 -13.54
C ALA A 14 28.87 -29.00 -12.67
N MET A 15 28.70 -27.87 -11.98
CA MET A 15 29.57 -27.51 -10.86
C MET A 15 28.68 -27.10 -9.70
N ALA A 16 28.66 -27.99 -8.70
CA ALA A 16 28.05 -27.77 -7.40
C ALA A 16 29.09 -27.17 -6.44
N VAL A 17 28.55 -26.68 -5.32
CA VAL A 17 29.17 -26.45 -4.00
C VAL A 17 29.68 -25.03 -3.72
N GLY A 18 29.11 -24.45 -2.64
CA GLY A 18 29.74 -23.34 -1.93
C GLY A 18 28.82 -22.49 -1.04
N VAL A 19 27.95 -23.08 -0.21
CA VAL A 19 27.27 -22.34 0.88
C VAL A 19 28.29 -22.12 2.00
N VAL A 20 28.58 -20.86 2.33
CA VAL A 20 29.38 -20.47 3.51
C VAL A 20 28.45 -19.78 4.51
N VAL A 21 28.12 -20.49 5.58
CA VAL A 21 27.46 -19.97 6.78
C VAL A 21 28.58 -19.64 7.78
N ILE A 22 28.70 -18.37 8.19
CA ILE A 22 29.59 -17.99 9.30
C ILE A 22 28.70 -17.68 10.51
N LEU A 23 28.57 -18.67 11.38
CA LEU A 23 28.08 -18.53 12.75
C LEU A 23 29.28 -18.24 13.65
N SER A 24 29.42 -16.99 14.10
CA SER A 24 30.31 -16.66 15.22
C SER A 24 29.52 -16.74 16.52
N GLY A 25 29.69 -17.84 17.23
CA GLY A 25 29.43 -17.93 18.66
C GLY A 25 30.71 -17.65 19.45
N CYS A 26 30.58 -16.96 20.58
CA CYS A 26 31.45 -17.13 21.73
C CYS A 26 30.54 -17.25 22.96
N ALA A 27 30.49 -18.45 23.51
CA ALA A 27 30.01 -18.72 24.86
C ALA A 27 31.23 -18.81 25.78
N ALA A 28 31.08 -18.30 27.01
CA ALA A 28 31.80 -18.79 28.18
C ALA A 28 30.92 -18.50 29.40
N GLU A 29 30.56 -19.56 30.12
CA GLU A 29 29.80 -19.57 31.36
C GLU A 29 30.71 -19.81 32.58
N GLU A 30 30.09 -19.65 33.77
CA GLU A 30 30.43 -20.15 35.12
C GLU A 30 31.34 -19.26 36.02
N ASP A 31 31.16 -19.11 37.35
CA ASP A 31 30.06 -19.27 38.34
C ASP A 31 30.62 -18.77 39.72
N VAL A 32 29.77 -18.62 40.73
CA VAL A 32 30.01 -18.74 42.21
C VAL A 32 30.13 -17.46 43.11
N ALA A 33 29.00 -17.21 43.82
CA ALA A 33 28.76 -16.95 45.26
C ALA A 33 29.24 -15.67 46.04
N ALA A 34 28.22 -14.90 46.45
CA ALA A 34 27.80 -14.50 47.82
C ALA A 34 28.79 -14.04 48.92
N SER A 35 28.55 -12.83 49.46
CA SER A 35 28.01 -12.55 50.82
C SER A 35 28.64 -11.31 51.51
N GLY A 36 27.79 -10.41 52.05
CA GLY A 36 28.20 -9.33 52.97
C GLY A 36 27.15 -8.21 53.14
N SER A 37 26.45 -8.20 54.28
CA SER A 37 25.45 -7.22 54.80
C SER A 37 26.05 -6.47 56.03
N PRO A 38 25.45 -5.47 56.74
CA PRO A 38 24.32 -4.55 56.52
C PRO A 38 24.61 -3.02 56.81
N SER A 39 23.56 -2.21 56.61
CA SER A 39 23.20 -0.81 56.98
C SER A 39 23.76 -0.18 58.28
N PRO A 40 23.79 1.18 58.39
CA PRO A 40 22.73 1.83 59.20
C PRO A 40 22.07 3.08 58.57
N SER A 41 20.85 3.32 59.07
CA SER A 41 19.91 4.41 58.76
C SER A 41 20.11 5.65 59.66
N PRO A 42 19.70 6.87 59.24
CA PRO A 42 19.18 7.85 60.21
C PRO A 42 17.78 8.40 59.86
N THR A 43 16.89 8.22 60.83
CA THR A 43 15.90 9.14 61.47
C THR A 43 15.05 10.13 60.65
N ALA A 44 13.75 10.03 60.90
CA ALA A 44 12.62 10.79 60.35
C ALA A 44 12.53 12.28 60.73
N SER A 45 11.88 13.07 59.88
CA SER A 45 11.37 14.42 60.14
C SER A 45 10.05 14.66 59.36
N PRO A 46 9.16 15.57 59.79
CA PRO A 46 7.71 15.33 59.82
C PRO A 46 6.93 15.57 58.52
N SER A 47 5.82 14.86 58.46
CA SER A 47 4.76 14.86 57.46
C SER A 47 4.03 16.22 57.34
N PRO A 48 3.86 16.77 56.13
CA PRO A 48 2.86 17.80 55.87
C PRO A 48 1.46 17.16 55.67
N THR A 49 0.49 17.72 56.40
CA THR A 49 -0.95 17.43 56.39
C THR A 49 -1.54 17.32 54.98
N PRO A 50 -2.46 16.36 54.70
CA PRO A 50 -3.09 16.26 53.38
C PRO A 50 -3.98 17.46 53.10
N SER A 51 -3.66 18.21 52.05
CA SER A 51 -4.57 19.20 51.49
C SER A 51 -5.61 18.46 50.66
N ALA A 52 -6.89 18.72 50.92
CA ALA A 52 -8.00 18.13 50.18
C ALA A 52 -7.90 18.54 48.71
N SER A 53 -7.67 17.55 47.84
CA SER A 53 -7.75 17.72 46.39
C SER A 53 -9.18 18.11 45.99
N PRO A 54 -9.39 19.14 45.17
CA PRO A 54 -10.72 19.45 44.67
C PRO A 54 -11.21 18.29 43.78
N SER A 55 -12.49 17.93 43.98
CA SER A 55 -13.22 16.95 43.19
C SER A 55 -13.20 17.30 41.70
N PRO A 56 -13.05 16.34 40.78
CA PRO A 56 -13.17 16.62 39.35
C PRO A 56 -14.59 17.12 39.04
N THR A 57 -14.66 18.26 38.34
CA THR A 57 -15.89 18.77 37.73
C THR A 57 -16.39 17.75 36.69
N PRO A 58 -17.70 17.44 36.61
CA PRO A 58 -18.20 16.57 35.55
C PRO A 58 -17.94 17.20 34.18
N THR A 59 -17.21 16.47 33.34
CA THR A 59 -17.05 16.75 31.92
C THR A 59 -18.43 16.83 31.26
N PRO A 60 -18.77 17.88 30.49
CA PRO A 60 -20.01 17.90 29.73
C PRO A 60 -19.98 16.77 28.69
N SER A 61 -21.08 16.02 28.62
CA SER A 61 -21.34 15.02 27.59
C SER A 61 -21.25 15.68 26.20
N PRO A 62 -20.66 15.03 25.18
CA PRO A 62 -20.61 15.61 23.85
C PRO A 62 -22.04 15.80 23.35
N THR A 63 -22.32 17.03 22.94
CA THR A 63 -23.50 17.34 22.12
C THR A 63 -23.26 16.65 20.79
N GLU A 64 -24.21 15.80 20.35
CA GLU A 64 -24.23 15.30 18.98
C GLU A 64 -24.30 16.52 18.05
N GLU A 65 -23.14 16.89 17.52
CA GLU A 65 -23.02 17.86 16.45
C GLU A 65 -23.54 17.17 15.19
N GLN A 66 -24.70 17.64 14.76
CA GLN A 66 -25.39 17.18 13.56
C GLN A 66 -24.42 17.27 12.38
N GLU A 67 -24.09 16.12 11.81
CA GLU A 67 -23.23 16.01 10.63
C GLU A 67 -23.80 16.89 9.50
N PRO A 68 -23.07 17.92 9.04
CA PRO A 68 -23.53 18.69 7.88
C PRO A 68 -23.55 17.77 6.67
N GLU A 69 -24.59 17.88 5.84
CA GLU A 69 -24.60 17.25 4.51
C GLU A 69 -23.27 17.54 3.79
N PRO A 70 -22.67 16.56 3.10
CA PRO A 70 -21.37 16.74 2.48
C PRO A 70 -21.51 17.78 1.37
N THR A 71 -21.15 19.02 1.71
CA THR A 71 -20.97 20.07 0.73
C THR A 71 -19.71 19.70 -0.02
N GLN A 72 -19.86 19.31 -1.28
CA GLN A 72 -18.78 19.02 -2.21
C GLN A 72 -18.02 20.31 -2.52
N ASP A 73 -17.25 20.80 -1.56
CA ASP A 73 -16.25 21.81 -1.78
C ASP A 73 -14.91 21.08 -1.89
N ASP A 74 -14.40 20.94 -3.11
CA ASP A 74 -13.06 20.43 -3.35
C ASP A 74 -12.10 21.21 -2.42
N SER A 75 -11.20 20.51 -1.72
CA SER A 75 -10.35 21.04 -0.64
C SER A 75 -9.49 22.28 -0.97
N ASP A 76 -9.53 22.72 -2.23
CA ASP A 76 -8.73 23.80 -2.79
C ASP A 76 -9.59 25.00 -3.29
N GLY A 77 -10.91 24.98 -3.08
CA GLY A 77 -11.82 26.09 -3.42
C GLY A 77 -11.90 26.45 -4.91
N ARG A 78 -11.48 25.52 -5.79
CA ARG A 78 -11.58 25.71 -7.24
C ARG A 78 -12.93 25.21 -7.74
N PRO A 79 -13.64 26.00 -8.57
CA PRO A 79 -14.87 25.52 -9.18
C PRO A 79 -14.57 24.31 -10.04
N ARG A 80 -15.38 23.27 -9.87
CA ARG A 80 -15.35 22.04 -10.65
C ARG A 80 -15.35 22.37 -12.15
N ALA A 81 -14.36 21.85 -12.88
CA ALA A 81 -14.25 22.07 -14.32
C ALA A 81 -15.53 21.61 -15.04
N GLU A 82 -16.03 22.44 -15.96
CA GLU A 82 -17.21 22.12 -16.76
C GLU A 82 -16.98 20.84 -17.58
N ASN A 83 -18.01 20.01 -17.72
CA ASN A 83 -17.99 18.77 -18.49
C ASN A 83 -18.75 18.97 -19.83
N PRO A 84 -18.09 19.54 -20.85
CA PRO A 84 -18.76 19.96 -22.09
C PRO A 84 -19.27 18.80 -22.94
N ARG A 85 -18.88 17.55 -22.63
CA ARG A 85 -19.26 16.36 -23.40
C ARG A 85 -20.37 15.54 -22.73
N GLY A 86 -20.82 15.93 -21.54
CA GLY A 86 -21.92 15.24 -20.85
C GLY A 86 -21.60 13.82 -20.40
N TYR A 87 -20.32 13.47 -20.23
CA TYR A 87 -19.93 12.18 -19.67
C TYR A 87 -20.36 12.05 -18.20
N ASP A 88 -20.65 10.85 -17.72
CA ASP A 88 -20.74 10.67 -16.27
C ASP A 88 -19.32 10.59 -15.71
N ILE A 89 -18.84 11.70 -15.14
CA ILE A 89 -17.49 11.81 -14.58
C ILE A 89 -17.48 11.70 -13.04
N ASP A 90 -18.66 11.56 -12.41
CA ASP A 90 -18.85 11.58 -10.95
C ASP A 90 -19.05 10.19 -10.37
N THR A 91 -19.89 9.39 -11.01
CA THR A 91 -20.32 8.12 -10.44
C THR A 91 -19.16 7.13 -10.42
N PRO A 92 -18.78 6.56 -9.27
CA PRO A 92 -17.65 5.63 -9.18
C PRO A 92 -17.74 4.41 -10.11
N SER A 93 -18.95 3.96 -10.45
CA SER A 93 -19.19 2.85 -11.38
C SER A 93 -19.20 3.26 -12.86
N SER A 94 -19.06 4.55 -13.18
CA SER A 94 -19.02 5.02 -14.56
C SER A 94 -17.66 4.69 -15.20
N ILE A 95 -17.67 4.12 -16.41
CA ILE A 95 -16.44 3.89 -17.19
C ILE A 95 -15.70 5.19 -17.55
N THR A 96 -16.38 6.34 -17.47
CA THR A 96 -15.82 7.67 -17.72
C THR A 96 -15.61 8.50 -16.45
N VAL A 97 -15.70 7.89 -15.27
CA VAL A 97 -15.41 8.56 -14.00
C VAL A 97 -14.02 9.20 -14.03
N VAL A 98 -13.91 10.39 -13.45
CA VAL A 98 -12.63 11.09 -13.32
C VAL A 98 -12.25 11.16 -11.86
N VAL A 99 -11.12 10.57 -11.51
CA VAL A 99 -10.46 10.70 -10.20
C VAL A 99 -9.07 11.29 -10.42
N SER A 100 -8.66 12.21 -9.54
CA SER A 100 -7.36 12.87 -9.64
C SER A 100 -6.94 13.45 -8.29
N LYS A 101 -5.76 14.07 -8.21
CA LYS A 101 -5.28 14.70 -6.97
C LYS A 101 -6.24 15.75 -6.39
N THR A 102 -7.00 16.44 -7.23
CA THR A 102 -7.97 17.47 -6.80
C THR A 102 -9.41 16.96 -6.85
N ARG A 103 -9.63 15.67 -7.13
CA ARG A 103 -10.96 15.11 -7.31
C ARG A 103 -11.01 13.68 -6.75
N PRO A 104 -11.47 13.48 -5.51
CA PRO A 104 -11.62 12.15 -4.94
C PRO A 104 -12.82 11.43 -5.57
N LEU A 105 -12.89 10.12 -5.33
CA LEU A 105 -14.13 9.36 -5.52
C LEU A 105 -15.22 9.87 -4.56
N LEU A 106 -16.45 9.96 -5.06
CA LEU A 106 -17.60 10.37 -4.23
C LEU A 106 -17.91 9.36 -3.12
N ASP A 107 -17.70 8.08 -3.41
CA ASP A 107 -17.65 7.01 -2.41
C ASP A 107 -16.18 6.62 -2.21
N LEU A 108 -15.60 7.09 -1.11
CA LEU A 108 -14.18 6.90 -0.80
C LEU A 108 -13.80 5.43 -0.67
N GLU A 109 -14.74 4.55 -0.29
CA GLU A 109 -14.47 3.12 -0.09
C GLU A 109 -15.07 2.25 -1.20
N TYR A 110 -15.47 2.87 -2.33
CA TYR A 110 -16.03 2.17 -3.48
C TYR A 110 -15.20 0.95 -3.89
N VAL A 111 -15.88 -0.17 -4.07
CA VAL A 111 -15.33 -1.44 -4.56
C VAL A 111 -16.03 -1.81 -5.87
N PRO A 112 -15.32 -1.85 -7.01
CA PRO A 112 -15.89 -2.23 -8.29
C PRO A 112 -16.09 -3.74 -8.42
N GLU A 113 -16.87 -4.15 -9.42
CA GLU A 113 -16.78 -5.52 -9.93
C GLU A 113 -15.36 -5.77 -10.46
N THR A 114 -14.79 -6.94 -10.14
CA THR A 114 -13.47 -7.32 -10.65
C THR A 114 -13.40 -8.79 -11.01
N VAL A 115 -12.52 -9.10 -11.96
CA VAL A 115 -12.20 -10.45 -12.42
C VAL A 115 -10.69 -10.70 -12.33
N PRO A 116 -10.24 -11.94 -12.11
CA PRO A 116 -8.83 -12.29 -12.22
C PRO A 116 -8.28 -11.89 -13.60
N SER A 117 -7.10 -11.29 -13.62
CA SER A 117 -6.45 -10.87 -14.87
C SER A 117 -6.14 -12.08 -15.75
N THR A 118 -6.47 -11.97 -17.03
CA THR A 118 -6.09 -12.93 -18.07
C THR A 118 -4.65 -12.75 -18.55
N VAL A 119 -4.11 -11.54 -18.44
CA VAL A 119 -2.67 -11.26 -18.55
C VAL A 119 -2.00 -11.69 -17.24
N HIS A 120 -0.83 -12.33 -17.31
CA HIS A 120 -0.11 -12.76 -16.10
C HIS A 120 0.11 -11.57 -15.15
N SER A 121 -0.43 -11.65 -13.93
CA SER A 121 -0.28 -10.62 -12.91
C SER A 121 0.76 -11.03 -11.89
N VAL A 122 1.75 -10.16 -11.67
CA VAL A 122 2.86 -10.40 -10.73
C VAL A 122 2.33 -10.58 -9.30
N ASN A 123 1.34 -9.78 -8.91
CA ASN A 123 0.77 -9.77 -7.57
C ASN A 123 -0.65 -10.36 -7.51
N GLY A 124 -1.11 -11.00 -8.60
CA GLY A 124 -2.46 -11.57 -8.70
C GLY A 124 -3.59 -10.54 -8.59
N GLN A 125 -3.32 -9.26 -8.86
CA GLN A 125 -4.32 -8.20 -8.72
C GLN A 125 -5.36 -8.29 -9.83
N PRO A 126 -6.67 -8.18 -9.50
CA PRO A 126 -7.73 -8.27 -10.47
C PRO A 126 -7.95 -6.93 -11.17
N LEU A 127 -8.79 -6.92 -12.21
CA LEU A 127 -9.20 -5.73 -12.93
C LEU A 127 -10.72 -5.72 -13.10
N HIS A 128 -11.29 -4.55 -13.38
CA HIS A 128 -12.66 -4.46 -13.90
C HIS A 128 -12.76 -5.27 -15.22
N PRO A 129 -13.89 -5.95 -15.52
CA PRO A 129 -14.03 -6.77 -16.73
C PRO A 129 -13.62 -6.05 -18.03
N ASP A 130 -14.13 -4.82 -18.25
CA ASP A 130 -13.80 -4.04 -19.45
C ASP A 130 -12.29 -3.75 -19.57
N ALA A 131 -11.63 -3.46 -18.46
CA ALA A 131 -10.19 -3.19 -18.43
C ALA A 131 -9.37 -4.47 -18.64
N ASN A 132 -9.80 -5.60 -18.07
CA ASN A 132 -9.19 -6.91 -18.31
C ASN A 132 -9.24 -7.27 -19.80
N ASP A 133 -10.40 -7.12 -20.44
CA ASP A 133 -10.58 -7.49 -21.84
C ASP A 133 -9.76 -6.58 -22.78
N ALA A 134 -9.74 -5.28 -22.49
CA ALA A 134 -8.91 -4.33 -23.22
C ALA A 134 -7.40 -4.62 -23.06
N LEU A 135 -6.94 -4.91 -21.84
CA LEU A 135 -5.55 -5.25 -21.56
C LEU A 135 -5.13 -6.54 -22.25
N ALA A 136 -6.00 -7.56 -22.27
CA ALA A 136 -5.76 -8.82 -22.96
C ALA A 136 -5.65 -8.62 -24.48
N ALA A 137 -6.51 -7.79 -25.06
CA ALA A 137 -6.44 -7.45 -26.47
C ALA A 137 -5.13 -6.73 -26.79
N MET A 138 -4.73 -5.74 -25.99
CA MET A 138 -3.46 -5.03 -26.14
C MET A 138 -2.27 -5.98 -26.04
N ASN A 139 -2.27 -6.91 -25.08
CA ASN A 139 -1.16 -7.85 -24.90
C ASN A 139 -1.02 -8.83 -26.06
N ARG A 140 -2.15 -9.29 -26.62
CA ARG A 140 -2.16 -10.12 -27.82
C ARG A 140 -1.56 -9.37 -29.02
N ASP A 141 -1.94 -8.12 -29.21
CA ASP A 141 -1.46 -7.30 -30.33
C ASP A 141 0.03 -6.99 -30.19
N VAL A 142 0.49 -6.65 -28.98
CA VAL A 142 1.93 -6.48 -28.67
C VAL A 142 2.70 -7.77 -28.93
N THR A 143 2.21 -8.91 -28.44
CA THR A 143 2.86 -10.21 -28.65
C THR A 143 2.96 -10.57 -30.12
N ALA A 144 1.91 -10.30 -30.91
CA ALA A 144 1.92 -10.53 -32.35
C ALA A 144 2.94 -9.64 -33.08
N ALA A 145 3.16 -8.41 -32.62
CA ALA A 145 4.08 -7.45 -33.22
C ALA A 145 5.55 -7.67 -32.84
N THR A 146 5.82 -8.09 -31.60
CA THR A 146 7.19 -8.13 -31.04
C THR A 146 7.70 -9.54 -30.78
N GLY A 147 6.82 -10.54 -30.76
CA GLY A 147 7.11 -11.90 -30.30
C GLY A 147 7.14 -12.04 -28.77
N THR A 148 6.85 -11.00 -27.98
CA THR A 148 6.81 -11.05 -26.51
C THR A 148 5.77 -10.08 -25.94
N GLY A 149 4.93 -10.56 -25.04
CA GLY A 149 3.93 -9.75 -24.35
C GLY A 149 4.48 -9.02 -23.11
N PHE A 150 3.61 -8.30 -22.43
CA PHE A 150 3.85 -7.70 -21.11
C PHE A 150 3.08 -8.45 -20.01
N VAL A 151 3.34 -8.06 -18.76
CA VAL A 151 2.68 -8.60 -17.56
C VAL A 151 1.93 -7.48 -16.85
N LEU A 152 0.98 -7.82 -15.96
CA LEU A 152 0.32 -6.86 -15.10
C LEU A 152 1.09 -6.74 -13.78
N CYS A 153 1.74 -5.61 -13.54
CA CYS A 153 2.42 -5.30 -12.30
C CYS A 153 1.43 -4.91 -11.19
N SER A 154 0.44 -4.06 -11.50
CA SER A 154 -0.62 -3.67 -10.56
C SER A 154 -1.95 -3.41 -11.24
N GLY A 155 -3.04 -3.89 -10.62
CA GLY A 155 -4.43 -3.69 -11.03
C GLY A 155 -5.24 -3.00 -9.94
N TYR A 156 -6.43 -3.54 -9.61
CA TYR A 156 -7.28 -3.01 -8.56
C TYR A 156 -6.55 -2.92 -7.20
N ARG A 157 -6.69 -1.76 -6.56
CA ARG A 157 -6.25 -1.49 -5.18
C ARG A 157 -7.40 -0.88 -4.40
N SER A 158 -7.79 -1.50 -3.29
CA SER A 158 -8.80 -0.91 -2.41
C SER A 158 -8.32 0.42 -1.81
N TYR A 159 -9.28 1.20 -1.31
CA TYR A 159 -8.99 2.40 -0.53
C TYR A 159 -7.97 2.14 0.58
N TRP A 160 -8.18 1.07 1.37
CA TRP A 160 -7.31 0.70 2.49
C TRP A 160 -5.90 0.29 2.04
N TYR A 161 -5.78 -0.42 0.92
CA TYR A 161 -4.46 -0.72 0.36
C TYR A 161 -3.75 0.58 -0.06
N GLN A 162 -4.47 1.52 -0.68
CA GLN A 162 -3.90 2.80 -1.08
C GLN A 162 -3.49 3.65 0.13
N HIS A 163 -4.24 3.58 1.24
CA HIS A 163 -3.88 4.18 2.52
C HIS A 163 -2.52 3.70 3.02
N ASP A 164 -2.30 2.39 3.00
CA ASP A 164 -1.03 1.83 3.48
C ASP A 164 0.13 2.19 2.54
N VAL A 165 -0.10 2.17 1.21
CA VAL A 165 0.88 2.63 0.23
C VAL A 165 1.24 4.10 0.46
N TYR A 166 0.25 4.99 0.56
CA TYR A 166 0.47 6.41 0.74
C TYR A 166 1.22 6.70 2.06
N ASN A 167 0.80 6.08 3.16
CA ASN A 167 1.47 6.26 4.45
C ASN A 167 2.89 5.72 4.45
N ASN A 168 3.16 4.62 3.75
CA ASN A 168 4.53 4.15 3.55
C ASN A 168 5.39 5.19 2.83
N TYR A 169 4.85 5.86 1.80
CA TYR A 169 5.56 6.95 1.10
C TYR A 169 5.78 8.16 2.00
N VAL A 170 4.78 8.56 2.80
CA VAL A 170 4.93 9.67 3.77
C VAL A 170 6.03 9.35 4.78
N ASN A 171 6.03 8.14 5.34
CA ASN A 171 7.01 7.71 6.33
C ASN A 171 8.43 7.61 5.75
N THR A 172 8.56 7.25 4.47
CA THR A 172 9.86 7.04 3.83
C THR A 172 10.44 8.33 3.23
N TYR A 173 9.60 9.17 2.63
CA TYR A 173 10.03 10.29 1.78
C TYR A 173 9.49 11.65 2.22
N GLY A 174 8.65 11.70 3.25
CA GLY A 174 7.95 12.90 3.69
C GLY A 174 6.70 13.18 2.87
N GLN A 175 5.79 13.98 3.44
CA GLN A 175 4.47 14.25 2.86
C GLN A 175 4.54 14.95 1.50
N GLU A 176 5.41 15.96 1.34
CA GLU A 176 5.52 16.69 0.07
C GLU A 176 5.95 15.78 -1.09
N SER A 177 6.88 14.85 -0.83
CA SER A 177 7.30 13.85 -1.81
C SER A 177 6.18 12.87 -2.11
N ALA A 178 5.48 12.39 -1.07
CA ALA A 178 4.36 11.47 -1.21
C ALA A 178 3.22 12.09 -2.04
N ASP A 179 2.84 13.34 -1.77
CA ASP A 179 1.83 14.09 -2.52
C ASP A 179 2.22 14.29 -4.00
N ARG A 180 3.52 14.25 -4.31
CA ARG A 180 4.01 14.35 -5.70
C ARG A 180 3.88 13.03 -6.44
N THR A 181 4.25 11.92 -5.81
CA THR A 181 4.47 10.62 -6.48
C THR A 181 3.41 9.57 -6.21
N SER A 182 2.58 9.73 -5.18
CA SER A 182 1.54 8.76 -4.80
C SER A 182 0.18 9.45 -4.74
N ALA A 183 -0.87 8.73 -5.11
CA ALA A 183 -2.23 9.17 -4.89
C ALA A 183 -2.57 9.09 -3.40
N ARG A 184 -3.28 10.09 -2.88
CA ARG A 184 -3.95 9.97 -1.57
C ARG A 184 -5.04 8.90 -1.64
N PRO A 185 -5.42 8.27 -0.53
CA PRO A 185 -6.55 7.34 -0.49
C PRO A 185 -7.82 8.00 -1.03
N GLY A 186 -8.57 7.31 -1.88
CA GLY A 186 -9.74 7.87 -2.58
C GLY A 186 -9.40 8.72 -3.83
N HIS A 187 -8.13 8.97 -4.11
CA HIS A 187 -7.67 9.72 -5.30
C HIS A 187 -6.94 8.83 -6.34
N SER A 188 -6.93 7.51 -6.15
CA SER A 188 -6.20 6.56 -7.00
C SER A 188 -7.10 5.94 -8.05
N GLU A 189 -6.73 6.02 -9.34
CA GLU A 189 -7.44 5.35 -10.44
C GLU A 189 -7.44 3.82 -10.28
N HIS A 190 -6.46 3.25 -9.57
CA HIS A 190 -6.45 1.82 -9.28
C HIS A 190 -7.66 1.38 -8.44
N GLN A 191 -8.28 2.28 -7.69
CA GLN A 191 -9.48 1.95 -6.91
C GLN A 191 -10.69 1.65 -7.80
N LEU A 192 -10.69 2.13 -9.04
CA LEU A 192 -11.74 1.84 -10.03
C LEU A 192 -11.57 0.45 -10.68
N GLY A 193 -10.42 -0.20 -10.51
CA GLY A 193 -10.07 -1.42 -11.26
C GLY A 193 -9.88 -1.19 -12.76
N LEU A 194 -9.89 0.08 -13.21
CA LEU A 194 -9.73 0.48 -14.61
C LEU A 194 -8.28 0.84 -14.98
N ALA A 195 -7.40 1.00 -14.00
CA ALA A 195 -5.98 1.29 -14.20
C ALA A 195 -5.11 0.02 -14.11
N ALA A 196 -4.07 -0.03 -14.94
CA ALA A 196 -3.11 -1.12 -15.00
C ALA A 196 -1.67 -0.58 -15.13
N ASP A 197 -0.79 -0.99 -14.23
CA ASP A 197 0.67 -0.84 -14.38
C ASP A 197 1.21 -2.09 -15.08
N ILE A 198 1.97 -1.95 -16.17
CA ILE A 198 2.49 -3.05 -17.02
C ILE A 198 4.01 -3.07 -17.16
#